data_AF-A0A1M6RZV1-F1
#
_entry.id   AF-A0A1M6RZV1-F1
#
_cell.length_a   1.000
_cell.length_b   1.000
_cell.length_c   1.000
_cell.angle_alpha   90.00
_cell.angle_beta   90.00
_cell.angle_gamma   90.00
#
_symmetry.space_group_name_H-M   'P 1'
#
loop_
_entity.id
_entity.type
_entity.pdbx_description
1 polymer ?
#
loop_
_entity_poly.entity_id
_entity_poly.type
_entity_poly.pdbx_seq_one_letter_code
_entity_poly.pdbx_strand_id
1 'polypeptide(L)'
;MLWSRYRGMSEVVEAHRGGHHPVLADVPMPGGHDLITARSPLRFGGDHGPAGDVPALGQHTDEVLAEVLGLSDPEIGGLHDRGVVG
;
A
#
# COMPACT_ATOMS: atom_id res chain seq x y z
N MET A 1 9.63 30.61 -21.99
CA MET A 1 8.54 30.63 -20.97
C MET A 1 8.38 29.22 -20.44
N LEU A 2 8.59 28.99 -19.13
CA LEU A 2 8.39 27.69 -18.48
C LEU A 2 7.13 27.76 -17.62
N TRP A 3 5.99 27.45 -18.21
CA TRP A 3 4.72 27.29 -17.51
C TRP A 3 4.03 26.03 -18.00
N SER A 4 3.12 25.50 -17.20
CA SER A 4 2.21 24.43 -17.59
C SER A 4 0.80 24.77 -17.12
N ARG A 5 -0.20 24.17 -17.77
CA ARG A 5 -1.60 24.29 -17.35
C ARG A 5 -1.77 23.64 -15.97
N TYR A 6 -2.47 24.34 -15.08
CA TYR A 6 -2.95 23.76 -13.83
C TYR A 6 -3.94 22.62 -14.14
N ARG A 7 -3.75 21.47 -13.49
CA ARG A 7 -4.63 20.31 -13.62
C ARG A 7 -5.35 20.04 -12.30
N GLY A 8 -6.65 19.83 -12.36
CA GLY A 8 -7.44 19.39 -11.21
C GLY A 8 -7.27 17.90 -10.93
N MET A 9 -7.65 17.46 -9.73
CA MET A 9 -7.49 16.05 -9.33
C MET A 9 -8.28 15.07 -10.21
N SER A 10 -9.51 15.43 -10.62
CA SER A 10 -10.31 14.59 -11.53
C SER A 10 -9.66 14.45 -12.92
N GLU A 11 -9.03 15.51 -13.43
CA GLU A 11 -8.29 15.46 -14.70
C GLU A 11 -7.07 14.53 -14.60
N VAL A 12 -6.38 14.50 -13.46
CA VAL A 12 -5.25 13.59 -13.22
C VAL A 12 -5.71 12.14 -13.16
N VAL A 13 -6.82 11.86 -12.47
CA VAL A 13 -7.42 10.51 -12.39
C VAL A 13 -7.82 10.01 -13.78
N GLU A 14 -8.48 10.84 -14.58
CA GLU A 14 -8.90 10.46 -15.92
C GLU A 14 -7.70 10.25 -16.84
N ALA A 15 -6.69 11.13 -16.79
CA ALA A 15 -5.46 10.94 -17.54
C ALA A 15 -4.75 9.63 -17.16
N HIS A 16 -4.72 9.30 -15.87
CA HIS A 16 -4.18 8.04 -15.38
C HIS A 16 -4.91 6.82 -15.96
N ARG A 17 -6.24 6.81 -15.90
CA ARG A 17 -7.07 5.74 -16.48
C ARG A 17 -6.94 5.64 -17.99
N GLY A 18 -6.60 6.74 -18.66
CA GLY A 18 -6.20 6.77 -20.07
C GLY A 18 -4.76 6.31 -20.35
N GLY A 19 -4.05 5.73 -19.37
CA GLY A 19 -2.69 5.21 -19.52
C GLY A 19 -1.56 6.23 -19.35
N HIS A 20 -1.88 7.46 -18.95
CA HIS A 20 -0.87 8.46 -18.61
C HIS A 20 -0.45 8.30 -17.14
N HIS A 21 0.61 9.01 -16.71
CA HIS A 21 1.09 8.97 -15.33
C HIS A 21 1.38 7.54 -14.81
N PRO A 22 2.35 6.81 -15.40
CA PRO A 22 2.69 5.44 -14.98
C PRO A 22 3.21 5.32 -13.54
N VAL A 23 3.46 6.46 -12.89
CA VAL A 23 3.76 6.55 -11.45
C VAL A 23 2.53 6.26 -10.59
N LEU A 24 1.32 6.42 -11.11
CA LEU A 24 0.09 6.07 -10.40
C LEU A 24 -0.29 4.61 -10.69
N ALA A 25 -1.06 4.02 -9.79
CA ALA A 25 -1.59 2.67 -9.93
C ALA A 25 -2.95 2.57 -9.26
N ASP A 26 -3.86 1.83 -9.90
CA ASP A 26 -5.02 1.25 -9.23
C ASP A 26 -4.57 0.04 -8.39
N VAL A 27 -4.97 0.02 -7.13
CA VAL A 27 -4.70 -1.05 -6.18
C VAL A 27 -6.02 -1.55 -5.59
N PRO A 28 -6.30 -2.85 -5.66
CA PRO A 28 -7.54 -3.41 -5.11
C PRO A 28 -7.52 -3.35 -3.58
N MET A 29 -8.58 -2.81 -3.01
CA MET A 29 -8.79 -2.78 -1.56
C MET A 29 -9.64 -3.97 -1.10
N PRO A 30 -9.42 -4.46 0.12
CA PRO A 30 -10.39 -5.29 0.81
C PRO A 30 -11.78 -4.62 0.78
N GLY A 31 -12.81 -5.37 0.36
CA GLY A 31 -14.17 -4.84 0.18
C GLY A 31 -14.55 -4.54 -1.27
N GLY A 32 -13.67 -4.79 -2.24
CA GLY A 32 -14.00 -4.79 -3.68
C GLY A 32 -13.99 -3.41 -4.35
N HIS A 33 -13.35 -2.43 -3.72
CA HIS A 33 -13.11 -1.11 -4.29
C HIS A 33 -11.66 -0.97 -4.73
N ASP A 34 -11.41 -0.20 -5.78
CA ASP A 34 -10.05 0.14 -6.19
C ASP A 34 -9.66 1.53 -5.65
N LEU A 35 -8.43 1.66 -5.18
CA LEU A 35 -7.82 2.93 -4.78
C LEU A 35 -6.72 3.30 -5.78
N ILE A 36 -6.70 4.56 -6.21
CA ILE A 36 -5.55 5.11 -6.95
C ILE A 36 -4.51 5.59 -5.95
N THR A 37 -3.30 5.05 -6.03
CA THR A 37 -2.15 5.44 -5.21
C THR A 37 -0.92 5.71 -6.07
N ALA A 38 0.09 6.35 -5.48
CA ALA A 38 1.36 6.60 -6.13
C ALA A 38 2.37 5.48 -5.80
N ARG A 39 3.01 4.97 -6.85
CA ARG A 39 4.25 4.18 -6.79
C ARG A 39 5.41 5.10 -6.41
N SER A 40 6.58 4.51 -6.19
CA SER A 40 7.83 5.27 -6.11
C SER A 40 8.01 6.13 -7.38
N PRO A 41 8.28 7.45 -7.23
CA PRO A 41 8.53 8.32 -8.38
C PRO A 41 9.87 8.03 -9.05
N LEU A 42 10.79 7.35 -8.35
CA LEU A 42 12.06 6.91 -8.91
C LEU A 42 11.84 5.74 -9.87
N ARG A 43 12.59 5.75 -10.97
CA ARG A 43 12.55 4.69 -11.99
C ARG A 43 13.86 3.93 -11.96
N PHE A 44 13.78 2.62 -11.85
CA PHE A 44 14.93 1.71 -11.92
C PHE A 44 14.77 0.86 -13.18
N GLY A 45 15.78 0.88 -14.06
CA GLY A 45 15.68 0.17 -15.35
C GLY A 45 14.62 0.73 -16.31
N GLY A 46 14.07 1.91 -16.05
CA GLY A 46 12.99 2.52 -16.85
C GLY A 46 11.60 2.38 -16.24
N ASP A 47 11.44 1.58 -15.18
CA ASP A 47 10.13 1.28 -14.60
C ASP A 47 9.99 1.83 -13.18
N HIS A 48 8.76 2.17 -12.82
CA HIS A 48 8.41 2.47 -11.43
C HIS A 48 8.33 1.16 -10.64
N GLY A 49 8.71 1.21 -9.36
CA GLY A 49 8.50 0.09 -8.44
C GLY A 49 7.02 -0.28 -8.28
N PRO A 50 6.73 -1.39 -7.58
CA PRO A 50 5.36 -1.74 -7.22
C PRO A 50 4.74 -0.65 -6.34
N ALA A 51 3.41 -0.54 -6.35
CA ALA A 51 2.67 0.36 -5.45
C ALA A 51 2.69 -0.13 -3.99
N GLY A 52 2.99 -1.42 -3.78
CA GLY A 52 2.89 -2.08 -2.48
C GLY A 52 1.52 -2.73 -2.28
N ASP A 53 1.45 -3.60 -1.28
CA ASP A 53 0.22 -4.28 -0.88
C ASP A 53 -0.55 -3.46 0.15
N VAL A 54 -1.86 -3.72 0.25
CA VAL A 54 -2.72 -3.13 1.29
C VAL A 54 -2.97 -4.17 2.36
N PRO A 55 -2.18 -4.20 3.45
CA PRO A 55 -2.38 -5.19 4.49
C PRO A 55 -3.66 -4.91 5.27
N ALA A 56 -4.33 -5.99 5.68
CA ALA A 56 -5.43 -5.89 6.64
C ALA A 56 -4.90 -5.46 8.02
N LEU A 57 -5.80 -4.93 8.86
CA LEU A 57 -5.48 -4.72 10.26
C LEU A 57 -5.04 -6.05 10.89
N GLY A 58 -3.89 -6.03 11.56
CA GLY A 58 -3.36 -7.21 12.25
C GLY A 58 -2.67 -8.26 11.36
N GLN A 59 -2.66 -8.10 10.02
CA GLN A 59 -2.19 -9.14 9.08
C GLN A 59 -0.81 -9.72 9.40
N HIS A 60 0.13 -8.88 9.86
CA HIS A 60 1.51 -9.29 10.15
C HIS A 60 1.83 -9.26 11.65
N THR A 61 0.83 -9.16 12.53
CA THR A 61 1.08 -9.04 13.97
C THR A 61 1.85 -10.25 14.50
N ASP A 62 1.35 -11.46 14.25
CA ASP A 62 1.97 -12.69 14.75
C ASP A 62 3.37 -12.91 14.16
N GLU A 63 3.56 -12.61 12.87
CA GLU A 63 4.87 -12.67 12.19
C GLU A 63 5.89 -11.76 12.88
N VAL A 64 5.53 -10.51 13.15
CA VAL A 64 6.43 -9.57 13.82
C VAL A 64 6.71 -9.99 15.27
N LEU A 65 5.69 -10.48 16.00
CA LEU A 65 5.88 -10.96 17.37
C LEU A 65 6.83 -12.16 17.42
N ALA A 66 6.72 -13.09 16.47
CA ALA A 66 7.58 -14.26 16.40
C ALA A 66 8.98 -13.93 15.87
N GLU A 67 9.08 -13.31 14.69
CA GLU A 67 10.33 -13.18 13.97
C GLU A 67 11.17 -11.98 14.42
N VAL A 68 10.52 -10.88 14.83
CA VAL A 68 11.23 -9.66 15.23
C VAL A 68 11.41 -9.60 16.75
N LEU A 69 10.37 -9.98 17.50
CA LEU A 69 10.43 -9.96 18.98
C LEU A 69 10.84 -11.31 19.60
N GLY A 70 10.86 -12.39 18.82
CA GLY A 70 11.31 -13.70 19.30
C GLY A 70 10.33 -14.39 20.24
N LEU A 71 9.05 -14.01 20.23
CA LEU A 71 8.04 -14.64 21.08
C LEU A 71 7.68 -16.03 20.56
N SER A 72 7.47 -16.96 21.48
CA SER A 72 7.00 -18.31 21.17
C SER A 72 5.48 -18.34 20.95
N ASP A 73 4.99 -19.36 20.25
CA ASP A 73 3.54 -19.55 20.01
C ASP A 73 2.69 -19.48 21.29
N PRO A 74 3.10 -20.08 22.44
CA PRO A 74 2.34 -19.96 23.69
C PRO A 74 2.27 -18.52 24.24
N GLU A 75 3.33 -17.74 24.07
CA GLU A 75 3.36 -16.34 24.52
C GLU A 75 2.47 -15.45 23.65
N ILE A 76 2.50 -15.67 22.33
CA ILE A 76 1.63 -14.99 21.36
C ILE A 76 0.16 -15.37 21.62
N GLY A 77 -0.13 -16.66 21.81
CA GLY A 77 -1.47 -17.13 22.20
C GLY A 77 -1.97 -16.44 23.48
N GLY A 78 -1.12 -16.31 24.49
CA GLY A 78 -1.46 -15.59 25.71
C GLY A 78 -1.75 -14.09 25.52
N LEU A 79 -1.20 -13.44 24.48
CA LEU A 79 -1.53 -12.06 24.12
C LEU A 79 -2.91 -11.96 23.47
N HIS A 80 -3.23 -12.88 22.56
CA HIS A 80 -4.56 -13.01 21.96
C HIS A 80 -5.63 -13.29 23.02
N ASP A 81 -5.38 -14.22 23.95
CA ASP A 81 -6.31 -14.57 25.04
C ASP A 81 -6.64 -13.38 25.95
N ARG A 82 -5.67 -12.47 26.15
CA ARG A 82 -5.86 -11.24 26.92
C ARG A 82 -6.45 -10.09 26.09
N GLY A 83 -6.68 -10.28 24.80
CA GLY A 83 -7.15 -9.25 23.88
C GLY A 83 -6.17 -8.09 23.68
N VAL A 84 -4.87 -8.34 23.85
CA VAL A 84 -3.81 -7.32 23.69
C VAL A 84 -3.48 -7.11 22.21
N VAL A 85 -3.62 -8.16 21.39
CA VAL A 85 -3.34 -8.17 19.95
C VAL A 85 -4.51 -8.84 19.20
N GLY A 86 -4.66 -8.50 17.91
CA GLY A 86 -5.71 -9.00 17.01
C GLY A 86 -5.61 -8.40 15.61
#